data_AF-A0A7S0LIU5-F1
#
_entry.id   AF-A0A7S0LIU5-F1
#
_cell.length_a   1.000
_cell.length_b   1.000
_cell.length_c   1.000
_cell.angle_alpha   90.00
_cell.angle_beta   90.00
_cell.angle_gamma   90.00
#
_symmetry.space_group_name_H-M   'P 1'
#
loop_
_entity.id
_entity.type
_entity.pdbx_description
1 polymer ?
#
loop_
_entity_poly.entity_id
_entity_poly.type
_entity_poly.pdbx_seq_one_letter_code
_entity_poly.pdbx_strand_id
1 'polypeptide(L)'
;LEAVADTVWADICSGACWEKPWLLLRFLLLTFADLKTHKYYYWFAFPAFALTPPPLAATPRPLPELFDGTQITALCAGYEAISTTEVGGAPPFFSVRVAVGAGGA
;
A
#
# COMPACT_ATOMS: atom_id res chain seq x y z
N LEU A 1 -13.65 15.10 -3.78
CA LEU A 1 -12.31 14.50 -3.58
C LEU A 1 -11.75 14.88 -2.21
N GLU A 2 -11.68 16.18 -1.90
CA GLU A 2 -11.15 16.72 -0.64
C GLU A 2 -11.72 16.06 0.62
N ALA A 3 -13.04 15.94 0.75
CA ALA A 3 -13.64 15.29 1.95
C ALA A 3 -13.13 13.86 2.23
N VAL A 4 -12.84 13.08 1.18
CA VAL A 4 -12.26 11.72 1.34
C VAL A 4 -10.78 11.83 1.71
N ALA A 5 -10.06 12.78 1.11
CA ALA A 5 -8.67 13.07 1.47
C ALA A 5 -8.54 13.52 2.94
N ASP A 6 -9.43 14.38 3.43
CA ASP A 6 -9.46 14.83 4.83
C ASP A 6 -9.70 13.66 5.80
N THR A 7 -10.51 12.68 5.39
CA THR A 7 -10.71 11.45 6.18
C THR A 7 -9.42 10.64 6.26
N VAL A 8 -8.73 10.45 5.12
CA VAL A 8 -7.43 9.75 5.11
C VAL A 8 -6.41 10.51 5.97
N TRP A 9 -6.41 11.84 5.90
CA TRP A 9 -5.52 12.68 6.71
C TRP A 9 -5.81 12.55 8.22
N ALA A 10 -7.07 12.54 8.63
CA ALA A 10 -7.47 12.33 10.02
C ALA A 10 -7.06 10.93 10.54
N ASP A 11 -7.21 9.89 9.71
CA ASP A 11 -6.76 8.53 10.05
C ASP A 11 -5.23 8.45 10.22
N ILE A 12 -4.47 9.19 9.39
CA ILE A 12 -3.01 9.33 9.53
C ILE A 12 -2.67 10.06 10.84
N CYS A 13 -3.27 11.22 11.10
CA CYS A 13 -2.95 12.05 12.26
C CYS A 13 -3.33 11.40 13.59
N SER A 14 -4.42 10.62 13.63
CA SER A 14 -4.85 9.89 14.83
C SER A 14 -4.02 8.63 15.10
N GLY A 15 -3.23 8.17 14.12
CA GLY A 15 -2.48 6.92 14.22
C GLY A 15 -3.31 5.66 13.94
N ALA A 16 -4.59 5.79 13.55
CA ALA A 16 -5.46 4.66 13.24
C ALA A 16 -4.89 3.78 12.11
N CYS A 17 -4.15 4.37 11.17
CA CYS A 17 -3.48 3.65 10.09
C CYS A 17 -2.41 2.65 10.56
N TRP A 18 -1.85 2.78 11.77
CA TRP A 18 -0.86 1.82 12.29
C TRP A 18 -1.48 0.48 12.64
N GLU A 19 -2.68 0.50 13.22
CA GLU A 19 -3.46 -0.70 13.51
C GLU A 19 -4.19 -1.21 12.28
N LYS A 20 -4.63 -0.29 11.39
CA LYS A 20 -5.46 -0.59 10.21
C LYS A 20 -4.87 0.05 8.96
N PRO A 21 -3.80 -0.52 8.37
CA PRO A 21 -3.10 0.09 7.24
C PRO A 21 -3.97 0.29 5.99
N TRP A 22 -5.00 -0.53 5.78
CA TRP A 22 -5.93 -0.40 4.66
C TRP A 22 -6.73 0.91 4.65
N LEU A 23 -6.78 1.66 5.76
CA LEU A 23 -7.39 3.00 5.79
C LEU A 23 -6.70 3.98 4.81
N LEU A 24 -5.43 3.74 4.48
CA LEU A 24 -4.68 4.50 3.46
C LEU A 24 -5.15 4.22 2.03
N LEU A 25 -5.86 3.12 1.78
CA LEU A 25 -6.34 2.71 0.45
C LEU A 25 -7.78 3.18 0.16
N ARG A 26 -8.27 4.18 0.89
CA ARG A 26 -9.61 4.73 0.67
C ARG A 26 -9.73 5.27 -0.76
N PHE A 27 -10.83 4.98 -1.43
CA PHE A 27 -11.11 5.49 -2.78
C PHE A 27 -12.51 6.10 -2.84
N LEU A 28 -12.74 6.92 -3.87
CA LEU A 28 -14.02 7.50 -4.21
C LEU A 28 -14.45 7.00 -5.58
N LEU A 29 -15.72 6.60 -5.71
CA LEU A 29 -16.32 6.24 -6.98
C LEU A 29 -17.53 7.14 -7.21
N LEU A 30 -17.44 8.02 -8.20
CA LEU A 30 -18.57 8.79 -8.69
C LEU A 30 -19.28 7.96 -9.74
N THR A 31 -20.59 7.74 -9.59
CA THR A 31 -21.38 6.98 -10.56
C THR A 31 -22.64 7.71 -10.98
N PHE A 32 -23.05 7.47 -12.22
CA PHE A 32 -24.36 7.81 -12.75
C PHE A 32 -24.88 6.61 -13.53
N ALA A 33 -26.01 6.04 -13.11
CA ALA A 33 -26.62 4.87 -13.72
C ALA A 33 -27.94 5.25 -14.41
N ASP A 34 -27.94 5.28 -15.74
CA ASP A 34 -29.16 5.40 -16.54
C ASP A 34 -29.76 4.00 -16.75
N LEU A 35 -30.70 3.65 -15.87
CA LEU A 35 -31.39 2.35 -15.91
C LEU A 35 -32.34 2.21 -17.11
N LYS A 36 -32.73 3.31 -17.77
CA LYS A 36 -33.60 3.26 -18.95
C LYS A 36 -32.82 2.82 -20.18
N THR A 37 -31.59 3.32 -20.32
CA THR A 37 -30.71 2.95 -21.45
C THR A 37 -29.67 1.89 -21.10
N HIS A 38 -29.68 1.40 -19.86
CA HIS A 38 -28.67 0.50 -19.31
C HIS A 38 -27.23 1.03 -19.48
N LYS A 39 -27.06 2.35 -19.37
CA LYS A 39 -25.74 3.02 -19.45
C LYS A 39 -25.26 3.42 -18.08
N TYR A 40 -24.02 3.03 -17.76
CA TYR A 40 -23.40 3.29 -16.46
C TYR A 40 -22.14 4.11 -16.68
N TYR A 41 -22.14 5.32 -16.14
CA TYR A 41 -21.01 6.23 -16.16
C TYR A 41 -20.37 6.20 -14.79
N TYR A 42 -19.04 6.11 -14.74
CA TYR A 42 -18.32 6.02 -13.48
C TYR A 42 -16.98 6.73 -13.58
N TRP A 43 -16.49 7.21 -12.44
CA TRP A 43 -15.18 7.85 -12.31
C TRP A 43 -14.58 7.52 -10.95
N PHE A 44 -13.47 6.78 -10.95
CA PHE A 44 -12.69 6.49 -9.75
C PHE A 44 -11.75 7.65 -9.42
N ALA A 45 -11.56 7.88 -8.12
CA ALA A 45 -10.50 8.73 -7.60
C ALA A 45 -9.82 8.06 -6.41
N PHE A 46 -8.49 8.12 -6.39
CA PHE A 46 -7.63 7.58 -5.35
C PHE A 46 -6.89 8.77 -4.72
N PRO A 47 -7.37 9.30 -3.58
CA PRO A 47 -6.72 10.43 -2.92
C PRO A 47 -5.27 10.09 -2.57
N ALA A 48 -4.33 10.89 -3.06
CA ALA A 48 -2.93 10.82 -2.71
C ALA A 48 -2.41 12.24 -2.42
N PHE A 49 -1.62 12.39 -1.37
CA PHE A 49 -1.12 13.70 -0.95
C PHE A 49 0.11 14.12 -1.76
N ALA A 50 0.04 15.30 -2.37
CA ALA A 50 1.19 15.92 -3.02
C ALA A 50 2.06 16.61 -1.96
N LEU A 51 3.26 16.09 -1.73
CA LEU A 51 4.22 16.68 -0.81
C LEU A 51 5.01 17.79 -1.50
N THR A 52 5.29 18.87 -0.76
CA THR A 52 6.14 19.97 -1.22
C THR A 52 7.29 20.18 -0.23
N PRO A 53 8.56 19.94 -0.62
CA PRO A 53 8.99 19.43 -1.92
C PRO A 53 8.53 17.98 -2.16
N PRO A 54 8.42 17.53 -3.43
CA PRO A 54 8.16 16.13 -3.72
C PRO A 54 9.28 15.26 -3.13
N PRO A 55 8.98 14.03 -2.66
CA PRO A 55 9.99 13.15 -2.12
C PRO A 55 11.02 12.83 -3.20
N LEU A 56 12.31 12.86 -2.83
CA LEU A 56 13.41 12.45 -3.70
C LEU A 56 13.29 10.94 -3.97
N ALA A 57 12.77 10.59 -5.14
CA ALA A 57 12.77 9.21 -5.61
C ALA A 57 14.16 8.86 -6.13
N ALA A 58 14.85 7.92 -5.47
CA ALA A 58 16.03 7.29 -6.04
C ALA A 58 15.63 6.47 -7.28
N THR A 59 16.57 6.22 -8.19
CA THR A 59 16.34 5.35 -9.34
C THR A 59 15.90 3.96 -8.85
N PRO A 60 14.75 3.44 -9.31
CA PRO A 60 14.31 2.09 -8.95
C PRO A 60 15.36 1.06 -9.36
N ARG A 61 15.64 0.11 -8.46
CA ARG A 61 16.55 -1.01 -8.73
C ARG A 61 15.81 -2.34 -8.64
N PRO A 62 16.05 -3.30 -9.54
CA PRO A 62 15.54 -4.66 -9.44
C PRO A 62 15.90 -5.31 -8.10
N LEU A 63 14.98 -6.09 -7.56
CA LEU A 63 15.18 -6.84 -6.31
C LEU A 63 16.41 -7.77 -6.34
N PRO A 64 16.74 -8.47 -7.46
CA PRO A 64 17.94 -9.30 -7.54
C PRO A 64 19.27 -8.54 -7.52
N GLU A 65 19.26 -7.22 -7.70
CA GLU A 65 20.47 -6.40 -7.51
C GLU A 65 20.70 -6.05 -6.03
N LEU A 66 19.67 -6.19 -5.19
CA LEU A 66 19.69 -5.85 -3.77
C LEU A 66 19.74 -7.08 -2.87
N PHE A 67 19.17 -8.19 -3.32
CA PHE A 67 19.02 -9.41 -2.55
C PHE A 67 19.61 -10.61 -3.29
N ASP A 68 20.31 -11.47 -2.56
CA ASP A 68 20.74 -12.77 -3.08
C ASP A 68 19.55 -13.75 -3.20
N GLY A 69 19.79 -14.89 -3.84
CA GLY A 69 18.74 -15.90 -4.05
C GLY A 69 18.14 -16.42 -2.74
N THR A 70 18.95 -16.58 -1.69
CA THR A 70 18.48 -17.05 -0.38
C THR A 70 17.58 -16.02 0.29
N GLN A 71 17.93 -14.74 0.21
CA GLN A 71 17.15 -13.63 0.74
C GLN A 71 15.83 -13.45 -0.02
N ILE A 72 15.83 -13.60 -1.35
CA ILE A 72 14.60 -13.57 -2.15
C ILE A 72 13.69 -14.74 -1.77
N THR A 73 14.22 -15.95 -1.65
CA THR A 73 13.43 -17.11 -1.19
C THR A 73 12.88 -16.88 0.22
N ALA A 74 13.67 -16.33 1.13
CA ALA A 74 13.23 -16.01 2.49
C ALA A 74 12.14 -14.92 2.50
N LEU A 75 12.24 -13.91 1.64
CA LEU A 75 11.23 -12.86 1.48
C LEU A 75 9.91 -13.44 0.96
N CYS A 76 9.95 -14.27 -0.08
CA CYS A 76 8.75 -14.95 -0.60
C CYS A 76 8.09 -15.81 0.48
N ALA A 77 8.86 -16.65 1.18
CA ALA A 77 8.35 -17.48 2.27
C ALA A 77 7.77 -16.64 3.42
N GLY A 78 8.42 -15.51 3.76
CA GLY A 78 7.92 -14.58 4.76
C GLY A 78 6.60 -13.94 4.36
N TYR A 79 6.48 -13.50 3.10
CA TYR A 79 5.24 -12.93 2.57
C TYR A 79 4.08 -13.93 2.57
N GLU A 80 4.35 -15.18 2.14
CA GLU A 80 3.38 -16.27 2.19
C GLU A 80 2.90 -16.55 3.62
N ALA A 81 3.82 -16.58 4.60
CA ALA A 81 3.47 -16.80 6.00
C ALA A 81 2.53 -15.70 6.55
N ILE A 82 2.78 -14.43 6.21
CA ILE A 82 1.92 -13.32 6.65
C ILE A 82 0.49 -13.46 6.11
N SER A 83 0.34 -13.92 4.85
CA SER A 83 -0.98 -14.05 4.20
C SER A 83 -1.96 -15.02 4.88
N THR A 84 -1.47 -15.88 5.78
CA THR A 84 -2.28 -16.91 6.45
C THR A 84 -2.94 -16.45 7.74
N THR A 85 -2.65 -15.23 8.22
CA THR A 85 -2.93 -14.85 9.62
C THR A 85 -4.21 -14.02 9.85
N GLU A 86 -4.87 -13.50 8.82
CA GLU A 86 -6.11 -12.73 8.97
C GLU A 86 -7.22 -13.09 7.96
N VAL A 87 -8.47 -12.85 8.37
CA VAL A 87 -9.68 -12.99 7.55
C VAL A 87 -9.67 -11.88 6.49
N GLY A 88 -8.88 -12.04 5.43
CA GLY A 88 -8.73 -11.00 4.40
C GLY A 88 -7.62 -11.20 3.35
N GLY A 89 -6.75 -12.20 3.50
CA GLY A 89 -5.63 -12.43 2.57
C GLY A 89 -4.35 -11.70 2.98
N ALA A 90 -3.43 -11.48 2.03
CA ALA A 90 -2.15 -10.81 2.30
C ALA A 90 -2.34 -9.32 2.65
N PRO A 91 -1.61 -8.78 3.64
CA PRO A 91 -1.79 -7.41 4.05
C PRO A 91 -1.28 -6.42 2.98
N PRO A 92 -1.99 -5.29 2.78
CA PRO A 92 -1.62 -4.31 1.77
C PRO A 92 -0.33 -3.54 2.09
N PHE A 93 0.05 -3.47 3.37
CA PHE A 93 1.28 -2.83 3.84
C PHE A 93 1.97 -3.76 4.83
N PHE A 94 3.28 -3.94 4.66
CA PHE A 94 4.10 -4.75 5.53
C PHE A 94 5.53 -4.24 5.54
N SER A 95 6.28 -4.56 6.59
CA SER A 95 7.69 -4.27 6.71
C SER A 95 8.53 -5.50 6.37
N VAL A 96 9.62 -5.32 5.63
CA VAL A 96 10.62 -6.36 5.40
C VAL A 96 11.81 -6.09 6.30
N ARG A 97 12.15 -7.04 7.17
CA ARG A 97 13.37 -7.00 7.97
C ARG A 97 14.42 -7.91 7.34
N VAL A 98 15.55 -7.34 6.96
CA VAL A 98 16.69 -8.07 6.43
C VAL A 98 17.66 -8.33 7.58
N ALA A 99 17.92 -9.60 7.89
CA ALA A 99 18.96 -9.94 8.86
C ALA A 99 20.32 -9.78 8.18
N VAL A 100 21.11 -8.81 8.65
CA VAL A 100 22.53 -8.73 8.27
C VAL A 100 23.24 -9.85 9.02
N GLY A 101 23.86 -10.78 8.29
CA GLY A 101 24.69 -11.81 8.91
C GLY A 101 25.79 -11.15 9.76
N ALA A 102 26.03 -11.66 10.95
CA ALA A 102 27.17 -11.26 11.77
C ALA A 102 28.47 -11.54 10.97
N GLY A 103 29.06 -10.50 10.39
CA GLY A 103 30.27 -10.61 9.59
C GLY A 103 30.84 -9.24 9.25
N GLY A 104 31.76 -8.76 10.10
CA GLY A 104 32.52 -7.54 9.86
C GLY A 104 33.12 -6.91 11.11
N ALA A 105 33.94 -7.67 11.85
CA ALA A 105 35.03 -7.15 12.69
C ALA A 105 36.34 -7.71 12.13
#